data_AF-A0A953EQJ5-F1
#
_entry.id   AF-A0A953EQJ5-F1
#
_cell.length_a   1.000
_cell.length_b   1.000
_cell.length_c   1.000
_cell.angle_alpha   90.00
_cell.angle_beta   90.00
_cell.angle_gamma   90.00
#
_symmetry.space_group_name_H-M   'P 1'
#
loop_
_entity.id
_entity.type
_entity.pdbx_description
1 polymer ?
#
loop_
_entity_poly.entity_id
_entity_poly.type
_entity_poly.pdbx_seq_one_letter_code
_entity_poly.pdbx_strand_id
1 'polypeptide(L)'
;MYFSRIYQLNDAEREQLDARGIGVVAGPVARLVIHDDHLSGVELSGGRVVERSAVFVRPGIRPHPDGLLAGVGCEIGENGFVVTDATPC
;
A
#
# COMPACT_ATOMS: atom_id res chain seq x y z
N MET A 1 -11.63 2.00 6.33
CA MET A 1 -11.83 3.02 5.27
C MET A 1 -10.76 2.85 4.22
N TYR A 2 -11.07 3.15 2.96
CA TYR A 2 -10.13 3.14 1.86
C TYR A 2 -9.89 4.57 1.34
N PHE A 3 -8.63 4.96 1.16
CA PHE A 3 -8.25 6.28 0.65
C PHE A 3 -7.71 6.14 -0.78
N SER A 4 -8.45 6.64 -1.78
CA SER A 4 -8.07 6.53 -3.19
C SER A 4 -7.19 7.72 -3.62
N ARG A 5 -5.88 7.49 -3.80
CA ARG A 5 -4.95 8.51 -4.33
C ARG A 5 -4.72 8.35 -5.85
N ILE A 6 -4.31 7.16 -6.25
CA ILE A 6 -3.85 6.84 -7.62
C ILE A 6 -4.61 5.67 -8.26
N TYR A 7 -5.39 4.93 -7.45
CA TYR A 7 -6.19 3.82 -7.93
C TYR A 7 -7.65 4.23 -7.99
N GLN A 8 -8.21 4.20 -9.20
CA GLN A 8 -9.64 4.39 -9.41
C GLN A 8 -10.34 3.06 -9.22
N LEU A 9 -11.11 2.94 -8.14
CA LEU A 9 -11.95 1.78 -7.91
C LEU A 9 -13.04 1.70 -8.98
N ASN A 10 -13.12 0.56 -9.67
CA ASN A 10 -14.25 0.23 -10.52
C ASN A 10 -15.50 -0.09 -9.70
N ASP A 11 -16.65 -0.23 -10.35
CA ASP A 11 -17.94 -0.41 -9.66
C ASP A 11 -17.99 -1.70 -8.85
N ALA A 12 -17.45 -2.82 -9.37
CA ALA A 12 -17.42 -4.09 -8.66
C ALA A 12 -16.54 -4.02 -7.40
N GLU A 13 -15.41 -3.31 -7.46
CA GLU A 13 -14.54 -3.10 -6.28
C GLU A 13 -15.21 -2.22 -5.23
N ARG A 14 -15.93 -1.18 -5.65
CA ARG A 14 -16.71 -0.34 -4.74
C ARG A 14 -17.79 -1.16 -4.05
N GLU A 15 -18.56 -1.94 -4.81
CA GLU A 15 -19.58 -2.83 -4.28
C GLU A 15 -19.01 -3.82 -3.26
N GLN A 16 -17.83 -4.39 -3.54
CA GLN A 16 -17.14 -5.28 -2.61
C GLN A 16 -16.73 -4.60 -1.31
N LEU A 17 -16.27 -3.33 -1.37
CA LEU A 17 -15.92 -2.57 -0.18
C LEU A 17 -17.18 -2.19 0.63
N ASP A 18 -18.22 -1.74 -0.05
CA ASP A 18 -19.50 -1.35 0.56
C ASP A 18 -20.18 -2.55 1.24
N ALA A 19 -20.19 -3.72 0.60
CA ALA A 19 -20.69 -4.97 1.17
C ALA A 19 -19.97 -5.40 2.46
N ARG A 20 -18.74 -4.90 2.69
CA ARG A 20 -17.93 -5.13 3.89
C ARG A 20 -18.00 -3.96 4.89
N GLY A 21 -18.81 -2.94 4.62
CA GLY A 21 -18.92 -1.73 5.45
C GLY A 21 -17.67 -0.84 5.39
N ILE A 22 -16.84 -0.97 4.34
CA ILE A 22 -15.59 -0.22 4.20
C ILE A 22 -15.87 1.07 3.43
N GLY A 23 -16.06 2.17 4.15
CA GLY A 23 -16.25 3.48 3.52
C GLY A 23 -15.04 3.92 2.68
N VAL A 24 -15.31 4.45 1.49
CA VAL A 24 -14.32 5.04 0.58
C VAL A 24 -14.25 6.54 0.77
N VAL A 25 -13.04 7.06 0.98
CA VAL A 25 -12.76 8.49 1.07
C VAL A 25 -12.09 8.92 -0.23
N ALA A 26 -12.81 9.70 -1.02
CA ALA A 26 -12.29 10.23 -2.28
C ALA A 26 -11.37 11.43 -2.03
N GLY A 27 -10.32 11.52 -2.86
CA GLY A 27 -9.42 12.67 -2.92
C GLY A 27 -8.00 12.34 -2.42
N PRO A 28 -6.99 13.10 -2.87
CA PRO A 28 -5.60 12.78 -2.57
C PRO A 28 -5.29 13.02 -1.09
N VAL A 29 -4.68 12.03 -0.44
CA VAL A 29 -4.07 12.19 0.88
C VAL A 29 -2.90 13.18 0.79
N ALA A 30 -2.92 14.21 1.64
CA ALA A 30 -1.86 15.21 1.75
C ALA A 30 -0.78 14.78 2.75
N ARG A 31 -1.19 14.34 3.96
CA ARG A 31 -0.27 13.89 5.00
C ARG A 31 -0.96 13.01 6.05
N LEU A 32 -0.15 12.31 6.84
CA LEU A 32 -0.58 11.73 8.10
C LEU A 32 -0.56 12.81 9.20
N VAL A 33 -1.56 12.79 10.07
CA VAL A 33 -1.64 13.69 11.24
C VAL A 33 -1.10 12.91 12.44
N ILE A 34 -0.03 13.42 13.05
CA ILE A 34 0.68 12.77 14.16
C ILE A 34 0.76 13.77 15.31
N HIS A 35 0.39 13.33 16.51
CA HIS A 35 0.51 14.08 17.76
C HIS A 35 1.20 13.20 18.79
N ASP A 36 2.23 13.72 19.45
CA ASP A 36 3.00 13.02 20.48
C ASP A 36 3.40 11.59 20.07
N ASP A 37 3.96 11.48 18.85
CA ASP A 37 4.37 10.21 18.23
C ASP A 37 3.24 9.19 17.96
N HIS A 38 1.98 9.62 18.09
CA HIS A 38 0.79 8.81 17.82
C HIS A 38 0.06 9.31 16.58
N LEU A 39 -0.28 8.39 15.67
CA LEU A 39 -1.10 8.68 14.50
C LEU A 39 -2.54 9.01 14.95
N SER A 40 -3.01 10.22 14.64
CA SER A 40 -4.37 10.67 14.97
C SER A 40 -5.30 10.74 13.76
N GLY A 41 -4.76 10.80 12.54
CA GLY A 41 -5.59 10.79 11.34
C GLY A 41 -4.86 10.94 10.02
N VAL A 42 -5.66 11.13 8.98
CA VAL A 42 -5.23 11.33 7.61
C VAL A 42 -5.82 12.64 7.10
N GLU A 43 -4.96 13.58 6.70
CA GLU A 43 -5.38 14.84 6.09
C GLU A 43 -5.44 14.70 4.57
N LEU A 44 -6.55 15.12 3.98
CA LEU A 44 -6.74 15.19 2.53
C LEU A 44 -6.26 16.56 1.99
N SER A 45 -5.99 16.63 0.70
CA SER A 45 -5.47 17.86 0.04
C SER A 45 -6.39 19.09 0.12
N GLY A 46 -7.64 18.92 0.58
CA GLY A 46 -8.56 20.03 0.88
C GLY A 46 -8.63 20.43 2.36
N GLY A 47 -7.70 19.98 3.20
CA GLY A 47 -7.64 20.30 4.64
C GLY A 47 -8.58 19.47 5.52
N ARG A 48 -9.49 18.67 4.94
CA ARG A 48 -10.33 17.73 5.69
C ARG A 48 -9.47 16.66 6.34
N VAL A 49 -9.63 16.46 7.64
CA VAL A 49 -9.00 15.37 8.41
C VAL A 49 -10.01 14.24 8.64
N VAL A 50 -9.54 13.01 8.47
CA VAL A 50 -10.27 11.79 8.83
C VAL A 50 -9.52 11.12 9.97
N GLU A 51 -10.09 11.14 11.18
CA GLU A 51 -9.46 10.58 12.38
C GLU A 51 -9.21 9.07 12.24
N ARG A 52 -7.98 8.61 12.46
CA ARG A 52 -7.60 7.19 12.38
C ARG A 52 -6.39 6.96 13.27
N SER A 53 -6.42 5.89 14.05
CA SER A 53 -5.30 5.46 14.90
C SER A 53 -4.27 4.59 14.16
N ALA A 54 -4.64 4.06 12.99
CA ALA A 54 -3.78 3.20 12.18
C ALA A 54 -4.04 3.41 10.68
N VAL A 55 -3.00 3.27 9.87
CA VAL A 55 -3.05 3.26 8.41
C VAL A 55 -2.23 2.10 7.89
N PHE A 56 -2.80 1.37 6.93
CA PHE A 56 -2.12 0.28 6.22
C PHE A 56 -1.85 0.71 4.79
N VAL A 57 -0.68 0.34 4.27
CA VAL A 57 -0.27 0.60 2.89
C VAL A 57 0.12 -0.71 2.22
N ARG A 58 -0.12 -0.81 0.92
CA ARG A 58 0.44 -1.87 0.07
C ARG A 58 1.52 -1.26 -0.81
N PRO A 59 2.79 -1.18 -0.36
CA PRO A 59 3.86 -0.65 -1.18
C PRO A 59 4.14 -1.59 -2.37
N GLY A 60 4.77 -1.05 -3.42
CA GLY A 60 5.41 -1.90 -4.41
C GLY A 60 6.64 -2.54 -3.79
N ILE A 61 6.57 -3.84 -3.48
CA ILE A 61 7.71 -4.60 -2.96
C ILE A 61 8.56 -5.01 -4.16
N ARG A 62 9.81 -4.52 -4.22
CA ARG A 62 10.74 -4.79 -5.32
C ARG A 62 12.13 -5.09 -4.76
N PRO A 63 12.74 -6.23 -5.11
CA PRO A 63 14.14 -6.49 -4.81
C PRO A 63 15.06 -5.47 -5.49
N HIS A 64 16.23 -5.21 -4.89
CA HIS A 64 17.24 -4.37 -5.50
C HIS A 64 17.79 -5.03 -6.77
N PRO A 65 17.70 -4.37 -7.94
CA PRO A 65 18.12 -4.96 -9.22
C PRO A 65 19.64 -5.15 -9.31
N ASP A 66 20.40 -4.39 -8.53
CA ASP A 66 21.86 -4.42 -8.38
C ASP A 66 22.32 -5.14 -7.10
N GLY A 67 21.41 -5.88 -6.46
CA GLY A 67 21.68 -6.58 -5.20
C GLY A 67 22.61 -7.80 -5.36
N LEU A 68 23.10 -8.31 -4.23
CA LEU A 68 24.03 -9.45 -4.15
C LEU A 68 23.61 -10.63 -5.03
N LEU A 69 22.33 -10.99 -4.99
CA LEU A 69 21.80 -12.16 -5.72
C LEU A 69 21.91 -11.98 -7.24
N ALA A 70 21.64 -10.78 -7.75
CA ALA A 70 21.90 -10.46 -9.16
C ALA A 70 23.40 -10.46 -9.46
N GLY A 71 24.23 -9.94 -8.55
CA GLY A 71 25.69 -9.89 -8.69
C GLY A 71 26.39 -11.26 -8.74
N VAL A 72 25.83 -12.28 -8.07
CA VAL A 72 26.33 -13.67 -8.13
C VAL A 72 25.70 -14.49 -9.26
N GLY A 73 24.89 -13.87 -10.12
CA GLY A 73 24.28 -14.50 -11.29
C GLY A 73 23.06 -15.37 -11.00
N CYS A 74 22.33 -15.13 -9.91
CA CYS A 74 21.06 -15.81 -9.67
C CYS A 74 20.03 -15.48 -10.74
N GLU A 75 19.24 -16.47 -11.13
CA GLU A 75 18.12 -16.29 -12.04
C GLU A 75 17.01 -15.43 -11.39
N ILE A 76 16.58 -14.38 -12.10
CA ILE A 76 15.47 -13.53 -11.70
C ILE A 76 14.25 -13.90 -12.53
N GLY A 77 13.18 -14.30 -11.85
CA GLY A 77 11.91 -14.63 -12.49
C GLY A 77 11.17 -13.39 -12.99
N GLU A 78 10.13 -13.62 -13.79
CA GLU A 78 9.30 -12.55 -14.38
C GLU A 78 8.62 -11.65 -13.33
N ASN A 79 8.41 -12.16 -12.11
CA ASN A 79 7.87 -11.40 -10.97
C ASN A 79 8.89 -10.45 -10.34
N GLY A 80 10.16 -10.46 -10.79
CA GLY A 80 11.24 -9.63 -10.29
C GLY A 80 11.93 -10.16 -9.04
N PHE A 81 11.63 -11.40 -8.61
CA PHE A 81 12.29 -12.08 -7.50
C PHE A 81 13.22 -13.18 -7.98
N VAL A 82 14.19 -13.57 -7.15
CA VAL A 82 15.09 -14.69 -7.44
C VAL A 82 14.33 -16.00 -7.43
N VAL A 83 14.59 -16.86 -8.40
CA VAL A 83 14.05 -18.21 -8.46
C VAL A 83 14.74 -19.10 -7.43
N THR A 84 13.96 -19.82 -6.63
CA THR A 84 14.46 -20.79 -5.65
C THR A 84 13.65 -22.07 -5.76
N ASP A 85 14.25 -23.20 -5.38
CA ASP A 85 13.51 -24.44 -5.21
C ASP A 85 12.73 -24.43 -3.88
N ALA A 86 11.92 -25.46 -3.65
CA ALA A 86 11.08 -25.57 -2.46
C ALA A 86 11.82 -26.17 -1.25
N THR A 87 13.16 -26.16 -1.23
CA THR A 87 13.92 -26.66 -0.09
C THR A 87 13.58 -25.82 1.15
N PRO A 88 13.04 -26.41 2.22
CA PRO A 88 12.66 -25.65 3.41
C PRO A 88 13.89 -25.07 4.12
N CYS A 89 13.71 -23.87 4.68
CA CYS A 89 14.69 -23.21 5.56
C CYS A 89 14.80 -23.89 6.93
#